data_AF-A0AAD7SH95-F1
#
_entry.id   AF-A0AAD7SH95-F1
#
_cell.length_a   1.000
_cell.length_b   1.000
_cell.length_c   1.000
_cell.angle_alpha   90.00
_cell.angle_beta   90.00
_cell.angle_gamma   90.00
#
_symmetry.space_group_name_H-M   'P 1'
#
loop_
_entity.id
_entity.type
_entity.pdbx_description
1 polymer ?
#
loop_
_entity_poly.entity_id
_entity_poly.type
_entity_poly.pdbx_seq_one_letter_code
_entity_poly.pdbx_strand_id
1 'polypeptide(L)'
;MVLGGLDLCLSQCLSHPQGGVRWRAAQLIASCAQNMPEVQCYLLGQGALLRLLQLTDTDPQPTVRVKALYAVSCLVREQEAGLRAFLLLDGFSVLMRGMQSDNERLRTKSAFLLLNLLTVHPEHRDTVLSMGMVQQLVSVLRSPHSSFHEHVLGCLCCLVDECAQGLKDCQSPALGLEELLDHKAKELNGKEEWQEELEFCERLLAACFRRKPPNNNGMDR
;
A
#
# COMPACT_ATOMS: atom_id res chain seq x y z
N MET A 1 6.30 34.03 17.29
CA MET A 1 5.00 34.23 16.62
C MET A 1 4.80 33.01 15.73
N VAL A 2 3.76 32.21 15.97
CA VAL A 2 3.41 31.09 15.07
C VAL A 2 2.44 31.64 14.03
N LEU A 3 2.72 31.44 12.74
CA LEU A 3 1.94 32.05 11.64
C LEU A 3 0.56 31.42 11.42
N GLY A 4 0.27 30.26 12.03
CA GLY A 4 -1.06 29.61 12.00
C GLY A 4 -1.50 29.02 10.64
N GLY A 5 -0.59 28.95 9.66
CA GLY A 5 -0.94 28.56 8.29
C GLY A 5 -1.42 27.10 8.16
N LEU A 6 -0.86 26.19 8.96
CA LEU A 6 -1.29 24.78 8.97
C LEU A 6 -2.67 24.63 9.60
N ASP A 7 -2.98 25.37 10.68
CA ASP A 7 -4.31 25.39 11.30
C ASP A 7 -5.38 25.83 10.30
N LEU A 8 -5.09 26.88 9.51
CA LEU A 8 -5.99 27.35 8.46
C LEU A 8 -6.20 26.27 7.37
N CYS A 9 -5.13 25.58 6.98
CA CYS A 9 -5.22 24.51 5.99
C CYS A 9 -6.13 23.38 6.47
N LEU A 10 -5.99 22.96 7.72
CA LEU A 10 -6.78 21.89 8.32
C LEU A 10 -8.25 22.30 8.53
N SER A 11 -8.49 23.47 9.10
CA SER A 11 -9.83 23.91 9.50
C SER A 11 -10.70 24.38 8.34
N GLN A 12 -10.12 25.02 7.33
CA GLN A 12 -10.88 25.67 6.24
C GLN A 12 -10.53 25.10 4.87
N CYS A 13 -9.25 24.91 4.55
CA CYS A 13 -8.86 24.60 3.18
C CYS A 13 -9.17 23.15 2.77
N LEU A 14 -9.01 22.17 3.68
CA LEU A 14 -9.35 20.76 3.44
C LEU A 14 -10.87 20.49 3.35
N SER A 15 -11.70 21.41 3.84
CA SER A 15 -13.17 21.35 3.76
C SER A 15 -13.75 22.31 2.73
N HIS A 16 -12.90 23.02 1.99
CA HIS A 16 -13.32 24.07 1.07
C HIS A 16 -14.20 23.51 -0.08
N PRO A 17 -15.24 24.23 -0.54
CA PRO A 17 -16.12 23.77 -1.63
C PRO A 17 -15.38 23.48 -2.94
N GLN A 18 -14.37 24.30 -3.25
CA GLN A 18 -13.54 24.11 -4.44
C GLN A 18 -12.47 23.06 -4.20
N GLY A 19 -12.50 21.95 -4.95
CA GLY A 19 -11.50 20.89 -4.84
C GLY A 19 -10.08 21.35 -5.20
N GLY A 20 -9.97 22.40 -6.03
CA GLY A 20 -8.71 23.10 -6.31
C GLY A 20 -7.97 23.61 -5.08
N VAL A 21 -8.70 24.04 -4.06
CA VAL A 21 -8.15 24.47 -2.77
C VAL A 21 -7.82 23.26 -1.91
N ARG A 22 -8.71 22.26 -1.85
CA ARG A 22 -8.52 21.05 -1.05
C ARG A 22 -7.24 20.30 -1.42
N TRP A 23 -6.99 20.04 -2.71
CA TRP A 23 -5.79 19.28 -3.10
C TRP A 23 -4.49 20.07 -2.87
N ARG A 24 -4.52 21.40 -3.03
CA ARG A 24 -3.35 22.25 -2.75
C ARG A 24 -3.05 22.31 -1.26
N ALA A 25 -4.08 22.36 -0.42
CA ALA A 25 -3.93 22.28 1.03
C ALA A 25 -3.35 20.93 1.45
N ALA A 26 -3.89 19.82 0.93
CA ALA A 26 -3.33 18.49 1.17
C ALA A 26 -1.86 18.39 0.72
N GLN A 27 -1.53 18.94 -0.45
CA GLN A 27 -0.15 18.98 -0.93
C GLN A 27 0.76 19.82 -0.02
N LEU A 28 0.31 20.99 0.42
CA LEU A 28 1.09 21.85 1.33
C LEU A 28 1.37 21.14 2.65
N ILE A 29 0.33 20.52 3.24
CA ILE A 29 0.45 19.70 4.46
C ILE A 29 1.49 18.59 4.25
N ALA A 30 1.42 17.87 3.12
CA ALA A 30 2.39 16.82 2.80
C ALA A 30 3.82 17.36 2.73
N SER A 31 4.03 18.46 1.99
CA SER A 31 5.35 19.08 1.83
C SER A 31 5.93 19.60 3.14
N CYS A 32 5.10 20.12 4.05
CA CYS A 32 5.55 20.55 5.38
C CYS A 32 5.86 19.38 6.31
N ALA A 33 5.09 18.28 6.22
CA ALA A 33 5.25 17.11 7.10
C ALA A 33 6.35 16.15 6.64
N GLN A 34 6.72 16.17 5.36
CA GLN A 34 7.66 15.20 4.79
C GLN A 34 9.01 15.25 5.52
N ASN A 35 9.36 14.13 6.17
CA ASN A 35 10.60 13.95 6.92
C ASN A 35 10.81 15.00 8.04
N MET A 36 9.73 15.52 8.61
CA MET A 36 9.75 16.53 9.69
C MET A 36 8.91 16.04 10.90
N PRO A 37 9.50 15.27 11.83
CA PRO A 37 8.79 14.65 12.95
C PRO A 37 7.96 15.61 13.82
N GLU A 38 8.47 16.81 14.06
CA GLU A 38 7.78 17.85 14.84
C GLU A 38 6.49 18.31 14.16
N VAL A 39 6.55 18.51 12.85
CA VAL A 39 5.39 18.92 12.04
C VAL A 39 4.40 17.75 11.90
N GLN A 40 4.90 16.53 11.71
CA GLN A 40 4.05 15.32 11.71
C GLN A 40 3.28 15.20 13.03
N CYS A 41 3.96 15.24 14.17
CA CYS A 41 3.35 15.15 15.50
C CYS A 41 2.32 16.26 15.73
N TYR A 42 2.65 17.49 15.37
CA TYR A 42 1.72 18.61 15.47
C TYR A 42 0.45 18.38 14.62
N LEU A 43 0.59 18.00 13.35
CA LEU A 43 -0.55 17.73 12.46
C LEU A 43 -1.40 16.54 12.94
N LEU A 44 -0.75 15.49 13.44
CA LEU A 44 -1.42 14.33 14.03
C LEU A 44 -2.25 14.75 15.26
N GLY A 45 -1.69 15.57 16.14
CA GLY A 45 -2.39 16.12 17.31
C GLY A 45 -3.60 16.98 16.96
N GLN A 46 -3.61 17.59 15.77
CA GLN A 46 -4.74 18.36 15.24
C GLN A 46 -5.77 17.51 14.46
N GLY A 47 -5.64 16.18 14.45
CA GLY A 47 -6.56 15.29 13.75
C GLY A 47 -6.46 15.33 12.21
N ALA A 48 -5.34 15.81 11.66
CA ALA A 48 -5.14 15.91 10.21
C ALA A 48 -5.32 14.56 9.50
N LEU A 49 -4.83 13.48 10.10
CA LEU A 49 -4.85 12.14 9.51
C LEU A 49 -6.27 11.65 9.23
N LEU A 50 -7.20 11.82 10.17
CA LEU A 50 -8.61 11.47 9.98
C LEU A 50 -9.18 12.19 8.76
N ARG A 51 -8.95 13.50 8.66
CA ARG A 51 -9.48 14.29 7.56
C ARG A 51 -8.89 13.88 6.21
N LEU A 52 -7.59 13.61 6.17
CA LEU A 52 -6.88 13.19 4.96
C LEU A 52 -7.31 11.79 4.50
N LEU A 53 -7.55 10.85 5.41
CA LEU A 53 -8.09 9.54 5.09
C LEU A 53 -9.50 9.65 4.51
N GLN A 54 -10.38 10.46 5.11
CA GLN A 54 -11.72 10.73 4.56
C GLN A 54 -11.67 11.28 3.14
N LEU A 55 -10.79 12.27 2.89
CA LEU A 55 -10.61 12.85 1.55
C LEU A 55 -10.05 11.84 0.55
N THR A 56 -9.14 10.96 0.99
CA THR A 56 -8.60 9.88 0.16
C THR A 56 -9.70 8.92 -0.28
N ASP A 57 -10.63 8.60 0.62
CA ASP A 57 -11.66 7.60 0.39
C ASP A 57 -12.85 8.15 -0.41
N THR A 58 -13.33 9.34 -0.07
CA THR A 58 -14.66 9.82 -0.50
C THR A 58 -14.68 11.09 -1.36
N ASP A 59 -13.56 11.81 -1.54
CA ASP A 59 -13.61 13.08 -2.29
C ASP A 59 -13.95 12.83 -3.77
N PRO A 60 -14.90 13.59 -4.36
CA PRO A 60 -15.32 13.38 -5.75
C PRO A 60 -14.21 13.71 -6.75
N GLN A 61 -13.22 14.54 -6.39
CA GLN A 61 -12.15 14.92 -7.30
C GLN A 61 -10.93 13.98 -7.15
N PRO A 62 -10.54 13.25 -8.21
CA PRO A 62 -9.42 12.29 -8.13
C PRO A 62 -8.10 12.93 -7.68
N THR A 63 -7.82 14.17 -8.11
CA THR A 63 -6.60 14.90 -7.69
C THR A 63 -6.57 15.15 -6.19
N VAL A 64 -7.72 15.42 -5.55
CA VAL A 64 -7.79 15.60 -4.09
C VAL A 64 -7.45 14.28 -3.41
N ARG A 65 -8.06 13.18 -3.84
CA ARG A 65 -7.78 11.83 -3.29
C ARG A 65 -6.29 11.49 -3.36
N VAL A 66 -5.66 11.72 -4.52
CA VAL A 66 -4.23 11.45 -4.75
C VAL A 66 -3.34 12.32 -3.85
N LYS A 67 -3.64 13.61 -3.69
CA LYS A 67 -2.84 14.51 -2.84
C LYS A 67 -3.09 14.30 -1.36
N ALA A 68 -4.30 13.91 -0.97
CA ALA A 68 -4.63 13.50 0.38
C ALA A 68 -3.86 12.23 0.76
N LEU A 69 -3.83 11.20 -0.11
CA LEU A 69 -3.04 9.99 0.13
C LEU A 69 -1.54 10.28 0.23
N TYR A 70 -1.03 11.22 -0.57
CA TYR A 70 0.36 11.67 -0.44
C TYR A 70 0.63 12.29 0.94
N ALA A 71 -0.27 13.14 1.44
CA ALA A 71 -0.16 13.70 2.79
C ALA A 71 -0.25 12.61 3.87
N VAL A 72 -1.16 11.63 3.74
CA VAL A 72 -1.22 10.46 4.62
C VAL A 72 0.13 9.74 4.63
N SER A 73 0.70 9.45 3.46
CA SER A 73 2.01 8.80 3.34
C SER A 73 3.11 9.56 4.10
N CYS A 74 3.15 10.89 3.98
CA CYS A 74 4.11 11.72 4.70
C CYS A 74 3.89 11.78 6.22
N LEU A 75 2.69 11.46 6.73
CA LEU A 75 2.38 11.48 8.16
C LEU A 75 2.58 10.13 8.85
N VAL A 76 2.52 9.02 8.11
CA VAL A 76 2.54 7.67 8.68
C VAL A 76 3.87 6.95 8.48
N ARG A 77 4.66 7.35 7.48
CA ARG A 77 5.98 6.78 7.25
C ARG A 77 6.99 7.37 8.22
N GLU A 78 7.85 6.50 8.77
CA GLU A 78 8.91 6.88 9.71
C GLU A 78 8.39 7.64 10.95
N GLN A 79 7.11 7.44 11.29
CA GLN A 79 6.43 8.12 12.38
C GLN A 79 5.48 7.17 13.12
N GLU A 80 5.95 6.60 14.24
CA GLU A 80 5.18 5.58 15.00
C GLU A 80 3.79 6.05 15.44
N ALA A 81 3.67 7.28 15.96
CA ALA A 81 2.38 7.83 16.37
C ALA A 81 1.40 7.96 15.19
N GLY A 82 1.93 8.30 14.01
CA GLY A 82 1.17 8.39 12.77
C GLY A 82 0.69 7.03 12.30
N LEU A 83 1.56 6.02 12.34
CA LEU A 83 1.18 4.63 12.03
C LEU A 83 0.12 4.11 13.00
N ARG A 84 0.28 4.29 14.32
CA ARG A 84 -0.73 3.88 15.31
C ARG A 84 -2.08 4.54 15.03
N ALA A 85 -2.09 5.85 14.78
CA ALA A 85 -3.31 6.58 14.43
C ALA A 85 -3.91 6.08 13.11
N PHE A 86 -3.09 5.75 12.11
CA PHE A 86 -3.53 5.20 10.84
C PHE A 86 -4.25 3.84 11.01
N LEU A 87 -3.71 2.97 11.85
CA LEU A 87 -4.32 1.67 12.15
C LEU A 87 -5.65 1.83 12.89
N LEU A 88 -5.70 2.70 13.90
CA LEU A 88 -6.93 3.00 14.65
C LEU A 88 -8.04 3.57 13.77
N LEU A 89 -7.67 4.25 12.69
CA LEU A 89 -8.57 4.86 11.72
C LEU A 89 -8.87 3.95 10.52
N ASP A 90 -8.61 2.64 10.62
CA ASP A 90 -8.85 1.66 9.56
C ASP A 90 -8.16 2.02 8.23
N GLY A 91 -6.93 2.54 8.34
CA GLY A 91 -6.18 3.07 7.20
C GLY A 91 -5.88 2.03 6.11
N PHE A 92 -5.67 0.75 6.48
CA PHE A 92 -5.46 -0.32 5.49
C PHE A 92 -6.69 -0.52 4.59
N SER A 93 -7.89 -0.38 5.12
CA SER A 93 -9.11 -0.47 4.32
C SER A 93 -9.21 0.69 3.32
N VAL A 94 -8.75 1.89 3.69
CA VAL A 94 -8.66 3.03 2.77
C VAL A 94 -7.65 2.75 1.65
N LEU A 95 -6.49 2.14 1.95
CA LEU A 95 -5.52 1.74 0.91
C LEU A 95 -6.10 0.65 -0.01
N MET A 96 -6.81 -0.32 0.55
CA MET A 96 -7.46 -1.39 -0.21
C MET A 96 -8.45 -0.82 -1.23
N ARG A 97 -9.34 0.08 -0.80
CA ARG A 97 -10.26 0.79 -1.70
C ARG A 97 -9.52 1.70 -2.69
N GLY A 98 -8.41 2.32 -2.27
CA GLY A 98 -7.54 3.11 -3.14
C GLY A 98 -6.94 2.29 -4.30
N MET A 99 -6.57 1.04 -4.05
CA MET A 99 -6.07 0.10 -5.08
C MET A 99 -7.16 -0.37 -6.05
N GLN A 100 -8.43 -0.33 -5.65
CA GLN A 100 -9.58 -0.65 -6.50
C GLN A 100 -10.07 0.54 -7.35
N SER A 101 -9.48 1.73 -7.17
CA SER A 101 -9.89 2.94 -7.88
C SER A 101 -9.56 2.88 -9.38
N ASP A 102 -10.40 3.50 -10.21
CA ASP A 102 -10.09 3.71 -11.63
C ASP A 102 -8.97 4.74 -11.85
N ASN A 103 -8.59 5.49 -10.81
CA ASN A 103 -7.48 6.42 -10.89
C ASN A 103 -6.14 5.70 -10.70
N GLU A 104 -5.39 5.55 -11.79
CA GLU A 104 -4.09 4.87 -11.82
C GLU A 104 -3.13 5.42 -10.75
N ARG A 105 -2.98 6.74 -10.64
CA ARG A 105 -2.08 7.36 -9.65
C ARG A 105 -2.47 7.02 -8.21
N LEU A 106 -3.77 6.92 -7.93
CA LEU A 106 -4.25 6.54 -6.60
C LEU A 106 -3.95 5.07 -6.32
N ARG A 107 -4.13 4.18 -7.30
CA ARG A 107 -3.78 2.76 -7.17
C ARG A 107 -2.29 2.58 -6.87
N THR A 108 -1.43 3.19 -7.68
CA THR A 108 0.03 3.12 -7.52
C THR A 108 0.46 3.61 -6.15
N LYS A 109 -0.04 4.77 -5.71
CA LYS A 109 0.33 5.33 -4.40
C LYS A 109 -0.19 4.49 -3.23
N SER A 110 -1.34 3.84 -3.39
CA SER A 110 -1.90 2.98 -2.35
C SER A 110 -1.08 1.70 -2.20
N ALA A 111 -0.74 1.05 -3.33
CA ALA A 111 0.12 -0.13 -3.34
C ALA A 111 1.53 0.19 -2.82
N PHE A 112 2.12 1.30 -3.25
CA PHE A 112 3.43 1.75 -2.76
C PHE A 112 3.44 1.99 -1.24
N LEU A 113 2.42 2.68 -0.71
CA LEU A 113 2.35 2.92 0.73
C LEU A 113 2.16 1.62 1.50
N LEU A 114 1.29 0.72 1.02
CA LEU A 114 1.11 -0.59 1.64
C LEU A 114 2.42 -1.39 1.67
N LEU A 115 3.13 -1.46 0.54
CA LEU A 115 4.43 -2.14 0.44
C LEU A 115 5.42 -1.56 1.44
N ASN A 116 5.53 -0.24 1.49
CA ASN A 116 6.46 0.43 2.40
C ASN A 116 6.13 0.12 3.87
N LEU A 117 4.85 0.18 4.25
CA LEU A 117 4.42 -0.13 5.61
C LEU A 117 4.67 -1.60 5.97
N LEU A 118 4.36 -2.56 5.10
CA LEU A 118 4.58 -3.99 5.36
C LEU A 118 6.06 -4.39 5.36
N THR A 119 6.89 -3.66 4.63
CA THR A 119 8.35 -3.86 4.63
C THR A 119 8.96 -3.42 5.95
N VAL A 120 8.54 -2.26 6.46
CA VAL A 120 9.10 -1.68 7.70
C VAL A 120 8.44 -2.28 8.95
N HIS A 121 7.16 -2.63 8.87
CA HIS A 121 6.33 -3.12 9.98
C HIS A 121 5.69 -4.48 9.65
N PRO A 122 6.48 -5.56 9.58
CA PRO A 122 5.98 -6.89 9.27
C PRO A 122 4.96 -7.43 10.29
N GLU A 123 4.91 -6.89 11.50
CA GLU A 123 3.91 -7.21 12.53
C GLU A 123 2.46 -6.93 12.11
N HIS A 124 2.24 -6.16 11.04
CA HIS A 124 0.91 -5.87 10.51
C HIS A 124 0.47 -6.80 9.38
N ARG A 125 1.30 -7.77 8.97
CA ARG A 125 0.97 -8.77 7.93
C ARG A 125 -0.32 -9.52 8.27
N ASP A 126 -0.47 -10.02 9.50
CA ASP A 126 -1.64 -10.80 9.91
C ASP A 126 -2.95 -10.02 9.81
N THR A 127 -2.93 -8.74 10.23
CA THR A 127 -4.09 -7.84 10.09
C THR A 127 -4.49 -7.72 8.63
N VAL A 128 -3.52 -7.43 7.75
CA VAL A 128 -3.78 -7.25 6.32
C VAL A 128 -4.24 -8.55 5.65
N LEU A 129 -3.70 -9.70 6.05
CA LEU A 129 -4.16 -11.02 5.59
C LEU A 129 -5.61 -11.29 5.99
N SER A 130 -5.97 -11.02 7.26
CA SER A 130 -7.33 -11.24 7.77
C SER A 130 -8.40 -10.41 7.04
N MET A 131 -8.00 -9.30 6.42
CA MET A 131 -8.87 -8.44 5.61
C MET A 131 -9.06 -8.95 4.17
N GLY A 132 -8.44 -10.06 3.79
CA GLY A 132 -8.49 -10.60 2.43
C GLY A 132 -7.63 -9.82 1.43
N MET A 133 -6.54 -9.20 1.88
CA MET A 133 -5.68 -8.38 1.02
C MET A 133 -5.04 -9.19 -0.12
N VAL A 134 -4.72 -10.47 0.09
CA VAL A 134 -4.17 -11.33 -0.96
C VAL A 134 -5.11 -11.40 -2.16
N GLN A 135 -6.39 -11.66 -1.92
CA GLN A 135 -7.42 -11.75 -2.95
C GLN A 135 -7.53 -10.43 -3.71
N GLN A 136 -7.41 -9.29 -3.01
CA GLN A 136 -7.45 -7.96 -3.62
C GLN A 136 -6.23 -7.70 -4.49
N LEU A 137 -5.02 -7.95 -3.99
CA LEU A 137 -3.78 -7.78 -4.76
C LEU A 137 -3.76 -8.67 -6.00
N VAL A 138 -4.19 -9.93 -5.87
CA VAL A 138 -4.31 -10.84 -7.03
C VAL A 138 -5.36 -10.36 -8.03
N SER A 139 -6.50 -9.83 -7.56
CA SER A 139 -7.50 -9.22 -8.45
C SER A 139 -6.92 -8.05 -9.25
N VAL A 140 -6.08 -7.23 -8.61
CA VAL A 140 -5.42 -6.11 -9.23
C VAL A 140 -4.38 -6.55 -10.27
N LEU A 141 -3.67 -7.65 -10.05
CA LEU A 141 -2.73 -8.23 -11.03
C LEU A 141 -3.40 -8.71 -12.32
N ARG A 142 -4.71 -8.98 -12.29
CA ARG A 142 -5.50 -9.34 -13.48
C ARG A 142 -5.90 -8.13 -14.33
N SER A 143 -5.68 -6.90 -13.86
CA SER A 143 -5.87 -5.71 -14.69
C SER A 143 -4.82 -5.63 -15.81
N PRO A 144 -4.99 -4.76 -16.81
CA PRO A 144 -3.92 -4.46 -17.77
C PRO A 144 -2.61 -4.11 -17.04
N HIS A 145 -1.49 -4.61 -17.56
CA HIS A 145 -0.17 -4.41 -16.98
C HIS A 145 0.20 -2.92 -16.98
N SER A 146 0.83 -2.50 -15.89
CA SER A 146 1.37 -1.16 -15.69
C SER A 146 2.40 -1.20 -14.57
N SER A 147 3.25 -0.18 -14.47
CA SER A 147 4.39 -0.14 -13.53
C SER A 147 4.03 -0.28 -12.05
N PHE A 148 2.75 -0.18 -11.70
CA PHE A 148 2.34 -0.40 -10.31
C PHE A 148 2.19 -1.89 -9.95
N HIS A 149 2.17 -2.81 -10.93
CA HIS A 149 2.15 -4.27 -10.69
C HIS A 149 3.37 -4.74 -9.92
N GLU A 150 4.54 -4.15 -10.16
CA GLU A 150 5.76 -4.30 -9.34
C GLU A 150 5.47 -4.13 -7.83
N HIS A 151 4.79 -3.04 -7.44
CA HIS A 151 4.47 -2.77 -6.03
C HIS A 151 3.49 -3.79 -5.45
N VAL A 152 2.54 -4.26 -6.27
CA VAL A 152 1.53 -5.26 -5.89
C VAL A 152 2.20 -6.62 -5.67
N LEU A 153 3.10 -7.02 -6.56
CA LEU A 153 3.89 -8.24 -6.44
C LEU A 153 4.85 -8.16 -5.25
N GLY A 154 5.48 -7.01 -5.03
CA GLY A 154 6.25 -6.72 -3.82
C GLY A 154 5.42 -6.89 -2.55
N CYS A 155 4.17 -6.41 -2.53
CA CYS A 155 3.27 -6.59 -1.38
C CYS A 155 2.98 -8.07 -1.13
N LEU A 156 2.61 -8.82 -2.16
CA LEU A 156 2.38 -10.27 -2.05
C LEU A 156 3.64 -10.98 -1.54
N CYS A 157 4.80 -10.57 -2.02
CA CYS A 157 6.11 -11.04 -1.59
C CYS A 157 6.35 -10.80 -0.09
N CYS A 158 5.96 -9.64 0.46
CA CYS A 158 6.00 -9.38 1.89
C CYS A 158 4.99 -10.23 2.68
N LEU A 159 3.81 -10.49 2.10
CA LEU A 159 2.75 -11.25 2.78
C LEU A 159 3.04 -12.74 2.88
N VAL A 160 3.85 -13.31 1.97
CA VAL A 160 4.24 -14.74 2.01
C VAL A 160 5.54 -14.99 2.76
N ASP A 161 6.35 -13.94 2.94
CA ASP A 161 7.66 -14.02 3.60
C ASP A 161 7.50 -14.46 5.06
N GLU A 162 8.07 -15.60 5.38
CA GLU A 162 7.98 -16.28 6.70
C GLU A 162 6.56 -16.40 7.27
N CYS A 163 5.51 -16.34 6.44
CA CYS A 163 4.12 -16.29 6.87
C CYS A 163 3.29 -17.46 6.29
N ALA A 164 2.96 -18.43 7.15
CA ALA A 164 2.20 -19.62 6.74
C ALA A 164 0.79 -19.30 6.24
N GLN A 165 0.13 -18.31 6.83
CA GLN A 165 -1.21 -17.89 6.40
C GLN A 165 -1.16 -17.23 5.03
N GLY A 166 -0.19 -16.34 4.78
CA GLY A 166 -0.01 -15.71 3.47
C GLY A 166 0.33 -16.73 2.38
N LEU A 167 1.18 -17.72 2.67
CA LEU A 167 1.44 -18.84 1.75
C LEU A 167 0.16 -19.61 1.43
N LYS A 168 -0.63 -19.98 2.44
CA LYS A 168 -1.89 -20.70 2.27
C LYS A 168 -2.90 -19.90 1.44
N ASP A 169 -3.01 -18.60 1.68
CA ASP A 169 -3.93 -17.73 0.95
C ASP A 169 -3.51 -17.59 -0.52
N CYS A 170 -2.21 -17.39 -0.79
CA CYS A 170 -1.66 -17.36 -2.15
C CYS A 170 -1.82 -18.70 -2.88
N GLN A 171 -1.72 -19.82 -2.17
CA GLN A 171 -1.89 -21.18 -2.71
C GLN A 171 -3.36 -21.57 -2.93
N SER A 172 -4.32 -20.70 -2.58
CA SER A 172 -5.75 -20.99 -2.77
C SER A 172 -6.05 -21.27 -4.26
N PRO A 173 -6.58 -22.46 -4.61
CA PRO A 173 -6.88 -22.79 -6.01
C PRO A 173 -7.86 -21.82 -6.67
N ALA A 174 -8.76 -21.21 -5.88
CA ALA A 174 -9.72 -20.22 -6.37
C ALA A 174 -9.06 -18.94 -6.89
N LEU A 175 -7.81 -18.67 -6.52
CA LEU A 175 -7.05 -17.52 -7.01
C LEU A 175 -6.32 -17.79 -8.32
N GLY A 176 -6.02 -19.04 -8.67
CA GLY A 176 -5.24 -19.36 -9.88
C GLY A 176 -3.93 -18.57 -9.98
N LEU A 177 -3.29 -18.30 -8.82
CA LEU A 177 -2.14 -17.39 -8.76
C LEU A 177 -0.90 -17.96 -9.47
N GLU A 178 -0.69 -19.28 -9.41
CA GLU A 178 0.44 -19.94 -10.09
C GLU A 178 0.42 -19.68 -11.61
N GLU A 179 -0.71 -19.96 -12.28
CA GLU A 179 -0.87 -19.73 -13.72
C GLU A 179 -0.72 -18.25 -14.10
N LEU A 180 -1.25 -17.36 -13.25
CA LEU A 180 -1.15 -15.91 -13.44
C LEU A 180 0.31 -15.43 -13.38
N LEU A 181 1.07 -15.89 -12.39
CA LEU A 181 2.48 -15.54 -12.22
C LEU A 181 3.33 -16.13 -13.34
N ASP A 182 3.08 -17.37 -13.76
CA ASP A 182 3.78 -18.01 -14.88
C ASP A 182 3.56 -17.25 -16.20
N HIS A 183 2.32 -16.79 -16.44
CA HIS A 183 2.02 -15.98 -17.62
C HIS A 183 2.76 -14.64 -17.58
N LYS A 184 2.69 -13.92 -16.44
CA LYS A 184 3.40 -12.65 -16.26
C LYS A 184 4.90 -12.80 -16.40
N ALA A 185 5.52 -13.80 -15.76
CA ALA A 185 6.95 -14.03 -15.85
C ALA A 185 7.41 -14.20 -17.31
N LYS A 186 6.62 -14.89 -18.14
CA LYS A 186 6.90 -15.03 -19.59
C LYS A 186 6.76 -13.70 -20.34
N GLU A 187 5.77 -12.87 -20.00
CA GLU A 187 5.56 -11.56 -20.64
C GLU A 187 6.66 -10.53 -20.28
N LEU A 188 7.18 -10.61 -19.06
CA LEU A 188 8.21 -9.72 -18.52
C LEU A 188 9.63 -10.16 -18.90
N ASN A 189 9.83 -11.44 -19.24
CA ASN A 189 11.15 -11.99 -19.54
C ASN A 189 11.86 -11.23 -20.67
N GLY A 190 13.11 -10.83 -20.43
CA GLY A 190 13.95 -10.11 -21.39
C GLY A 190 13.68 -8.61 -21.49
N LYS A 191 12.86 -8.02 -20.60
CA LYS A 191 12.57 -6.59 -20.57
C LYS A 191 13.19 -5.96 -19.33
N GLU A 192 14.31 -5.26 -19.53
CA GLU A 192 15.11 -4.66 -18.46
C GLU A 192 14.31 -3.68 -17.61
N GLU A 193 13.34 -2.97 -18.22
CA GLU A 193 12.49 -2.01 -17.53
C GLU A 193 11.58 -2.63 -16.46
N TRP A 194 11.37 -3.95 -16.46
CA TRP A 194 10.49 -4.67 -15.53
C TRP A 194 11.20 -5.79 -14.79
N GLN A 195 12.53 -5.70 -14.68
CA GLN A 195 13.33 -6.72 -14.03
C GLN A 195 12.94 -6.93 -12.56
N GLU A 196 12.69 -5.85 -11.80
CA GLU A 196 12.24 -5.96 -10.41
C GLU A 196 10.88 -6.66 -10.30
N GLU A 197 9.96 -6.39 -11.22
CA GLU A 197 8.64 -7.05 -11.27
C GLU A 197 8.79 -8.56 -11.55
N LEU A 198 9.68 -8.93 -12.47
CA LEU A 198 9.99 -10.33 -12.78
C LEU A 198 10.61 -11.04 -11.57
N GLU A 199 11.55 -10.41 -10.88
CA GLU A 199 12.18 -10.96 -9.66
C GLU A 199 11.14 -11.24 -8.57
N PHE A 200 10.16 -10.35 -8.36
CA PHE A 200 9.05 -10.61 -7.44
C PHE A 200 8.16 -11.76 -7.90
N CYS A 201 7.86 -11.88 -9.19
CA CYS A 201 7.08 -12.99 -9.74
C CYS A 201 7.76 -14.34 -9.47
N GLU A 202 9.06 -14.44 -9.80
CA GLU A 202 9.84 -15.66 -9.60
C GLU A 202 9.96 -16.03 -8.12
N ARG A 203 10.15 -15.03 -7.25
CA ARG A 203 10.20 -15.23 -5.80
C ARG A 203 8.88 -15.76 -5.26
N LEU A 204 7.74 -15.24 -5.72
CA LEU A 204 6.42 -15.73 -5.34
C LEU A 204 6.19 -17.17 -5.80
N LEU A 205 6.55 -17.49 -7.06
CA LEU A 205 6.47 -18.85 -7.58
C LEU A 205 7.30 -19.83 -6.75
N ALA A 206 8.54 -19.43 -6.40
CA ALA A 206 9.44 -20.24 -5.59
C ALA A 206 8.93 -20.43 -4.15
N ALA A 207 8.38 -19.37 -3.54
CA ALA A 207 7.89 -19.44 -2.17
C ALA A 207 6.57 -20.23 -2.05
N CYS A 208 5.65 -20.04 -2.99
CA CYS A 208 4.29 -20.56 -2.89
C CYS A 208 4.11 -21.93 -3.56
N PHE A 209 4.76 -22.20 -4.69
CA PHE A 209 4.38 -23.33 -5.54
C PHE A 209 5.51 -24.34 -5.78
N ARG A 210 6.78 -23.98 -5.54
CA ARG A 210 7.86 -24.97 -5.55
C ARG A 210 7.82 -25.82 -4.28
N ARG A 211 7.60 -27.13 -4.45
CA ARG A 211 7.72 -28.12 -3.35
C ARG A 211 9.11 -28.02 -2.73
N LYS A 212 9.19 -27.83 -1.40
CA LYS A 212 10.40 -28.20 -0.65
C LYS A 212 10.67 -29.69 -0.93
N PRO A 213 11.93 -30.09 -1.24
CA PRO A 213 12.24 -31.50 -1.35
C PRO A 213 11.83 -32.20 -0.05
N PRO A 214 11.30 -33.44 -0.11
CA PRO A 214 11.00 -34.19 1.10
C PRO A 214 12.26 -34.24 1.97
N ASN A 215 12.11 -33.84 3.24
CA ASN A 215 13.18 -33.88 4.21
C ASN A 215 13.64 -35.34 4.29
N ASN A 216 14.79 -35.65 3.69
CA ASN A 216 15.36 -36.99 3.71
C ASN A 216 16.02 -37.21 5.08
N ASN A 217 15.21 -37.24 6.13
CA ASN A 217 15.57 -37.61 7.48
C ASN A 217 14.66 -38.77 7.91
N GLY A 218 15.05 -39.96 7.46
CA GLY A 218 14.49 -41.25 7.79
C GLY A 218 15.48 -42.34 7.40
N MET A 219 16.62 -42.29 8.09
CA MET A 219 17.78 -43.19 8.15
C MET A 219 17.68 -44.59 7.51
N ASP A 220 18.76 -44.92 6.81
CA ASP A 220 19.42 -46.22 6.72
C ASP A 220 19.13 -47.20 7.88
N ARG A 221 18.87 -48.46 7.45
CA ARG A 221 18.96 -49.77 8.14
C ARG A 221 17.74 -50.28 8.90
#